data_AF-A0A0C2CWU2-F1
#
_entry.id   AF-A0A0C2CWU2-F1
#
_cell.length_a   1.000
_cell.length_b   1.000
_cell.length_c   1.000
_cell.angle_alpha   90.00
_cell.angle_beta   90.00
_cell.angle_gamma   90.00
#
_symmetry.space_group_name_H-M   'P 1'
#
loop_
_entity.id
_entity.type
_entity.pdbx_description
1 polymer ?
#
loop_
_entity_poly.entity_id
_entity_poly.type
_entity_poly.pdbx_seq_one_letter_code
_entity_poly.pdbx_strand_id
1 'polypeptide(L)'
;MTVAHGWTDALRAFDPSSTDLVLMDAVMPNVDGLKLTRLLREQSASYVPMVFLTGLTSKEVREQCINAGADDFLTKPVDPLELRVRLKAMLRIRALTKALEDKSREFERAARTDSLTGVGNRRVFDERIMVELSRATRHQRPLSLLMFDLDHFKAVNDRFGHMAGDQLLALFGQVLRDQLRVTDIPCRYGGEEFMIIAPETTADQAKVLAERVRRVFARSAAELKTGPQTVSVGIAGTDMIEGRPDREVLVLTADAALYRAKGRGRDRVEVGGSWPADG
;
A
#
# COMPACT_ATOMS: atom_id res chain seq x y z
N MET A 1 -18.88 25.30 11.42
CA MET A 1 -17.77 26.06 12.02
C MET A 1 -17.58 25.56 13.43
N THR A 2 -16.47 24.90 13.71
CA THR A 2 -16.14 24.43 15.07
C THR A 2 -15.34 25.53 15.76
N VAL A 3 -15.71 25.86 17.00
CA VAL A 3 -15.00 26.86 17.80
C VAL A 3 -14.37 26.15 18.98
N ALA A 4 -13.08 26.40 19.21
CA ALA A 4 -12.35 25.90 20.36
C ALA A 4 -11.91 27.09 21.21
N HIS A 5 -12.17 27.02 22.52
CA HIS A 5 -11.88 28.11 23.47
C HIS A 5 -10.58 27.90 24.25
N GLY A 6 -9.87 26.81 23.99
CA GLY A 6 -8.64 26.45 24.70
C GLY A 6 -7.81 25.40 23.98
N TRP A 7 -6.61 25.18 24.51
CA TRP A 7 -5.59 24.31 23.93
C TRP A 7 -6.05 22.87 23.68
N THR A 8 -6.61 22.23 24.70
CA THR A 8 -7.07 20.84 24.65
C THR A 8 -8.23 20.66 23.68
N ASP A 9 -9.13 21.64 23.63
CA ASP A 9 -10.30 21.59 22.75
C ASP A 9 -9.90 21.76 21.30
N ALA A 10 -8.94 22.66 21.02
CA ALA A 10 -8.42 22.87 19.68
C ALA A 10 -7.70 21.61 19.15
N LEU A 11 -6.87 20.96 19.97
CA LEU A 11 -6.20 19.71 19.59
C LEU A 11 -7.19 18.57 19.35
N ARG A 12 -8.29 18.49 20.11
CA ARG A 12 -9.33 17.47 19.91
C ARG A 12 -10.20 17.75 18.68
N ALA A 13 -10.47 19.01 18.39
CA ALA A 13 -11.31 19.42 17.28
C ALA A 13 -10.58 19.39 15.93
N PHE A 14 -9.25 19.46 15.93
CA PHE A 14 -8.47 19.50 14.71
C PHE A 14 -8.24 18.10 14.14
N ASP A 15 -8.89 17.84 13.00
CA ASP A 15 -8.60 16.69 12.15
C ASP A 15 -8.17 17.18 10.76
N PRO A 16 -6.91 16.92 10.33
CA PRO A 16 -6.42 17.33 9.01
C PRO A 16 -7.21 16.75 7.83
N SER A 17 -7.99 15.68 8.03
CA SER A 17 -8.80 15.06 6.97
C SER A 17 -10.09 15.82 6.67
N SER A 18 -10.69 16.43 7.70
CA SER A 18 -11.98 17.14 7.65
C SER A 18 -11.89 18.65 7.87
N THR A 19 -10.72 19.17 8.25
CA THR A 19 -10.50 20.61 8.46
C THR A 19 -9.99 21.26 7.17
N ASP A 20 -10.66 22.32 6.72
CA ASP A 20 -10.29 23.06 5.51
C ASP A 20 -9.49 24.33 5.78
N LEU A 21 -9.64 24.92 6.97
CA LEU A 21 -8.95 26.14 7.37
C LEU A 21 -9.01 26.31 8.89
N VAL A 22 -7.94 26.84 9.47
CA VAL A 22 -7.89 27.24 10.88
C VAL A 22 -7.77 28.76 10.97
N LEU A 23 -8.68 29.39 11.70
CA LEU A 23 -8.51 30.76 12.19
C LEU A 23 -8.01 30.68 13.62
N MET A 24 -6.83 31.23 13.87
CA MET A 24 -6.16 31.16 15.17
C MET A 24 -6.05 32.55 15.76
N ASP A 25 -6.41 32.74 17.03
CA ASP A 25 -6.07 33.98 17.71
C ASP A 25 -4.59 33.95 18.14
N ALA A 26 -3.82 34.97 17.80
CA ALA A 26 -2.40 35.02 18.15
C ALA A 26 -2.18 35.26 19.65
N VAL A 27 -3.12 35.93 20.31
CA VAL A 27 -3.03 36.30 21.73
C VAL A 27 -4.27 35.81 22.44
N MET A 28 -4.15 34.72 23.21
CA MET A 28 -5.23 34.18 24.03
C MET A 28 -4.81 34.13 25.51
N PRO A 29 -5.73 34.36 26.45
CA PRO A 29 -5.46 34.12 27.87
C PRO A 29 -5.07 32.64 28.07
N ASN A 30 -3.91 32.39 28.68
CA ASN A 30 -3.41 31.05 29.03
C ASN A 30 -3.09 30.11 27.84
N VAL A 31 -3.16 30.58 26.59
CA VAL A 31 -2.85 29.78 25.40
C VAL A 31 -1.96 30.57 24.44
N ASP A 32 -0.77 30.03 24.15
CA ASP A 32 0.12 30.57 23.12
C ASP A 32 -0.27 30.02 21.74
N GLY A 33 -0.94 30.84 20.94
CA GLY A 33 -1.37 30.49 19.59
C GLY A 33 -0.20 30.06 18.68
N LEU A 34 1.00 30.62 18.88
CA LEU A 34 2.20 30.23 18.11
C LEU A 34 2.61 28.80 18.44
N LYS A 35 2.60 28.45 19.73
CA LYS A 35 2.93 27.09 20.18
C LYS A 35 1.89 26.08 19.69
N LEU A 36 0.62 26.45 19.66
CA LEU A 36 -0.45 25.58 19.15
C LEU A 36 -0.27 25.31 17.65
N THR A 37 -0.04 26.36 16.84
CA THR A 37 0.22 26.23 15.41
C THR A 37 1.37 25.26 15.12
N ARG A 38 2.49 25.36 15.85
CA ARG A 38 3.62 24.42 15.69
C ARG A 38 3.21 22.97 15.92
N LEU A 39 2.46 22.70 16.99
CA LEU A 39 1.99 21.34 17.28
C LEU A 39 1.01 20.81 16.25
N LEU A 40 0.07 21.64 15.80
CA LEU A 40 -0.88 21.25 14.75
C LEU A 40 -0.13 20.93 13.45
N ARG A 41 0.94 21.67 13.13
CA ARG A 41 1.80 21.40 11.96
C ARG A 41 2.56 20.08 12.10
N GLU A 42 3.17 19.82 13.24
CA GLU A 42 3.90 18.57 13.50
C GLU A 42 3.01 17.31 13.41
N GLN A 43 1.74 17.43 13.78
CA GLN A 43 0.77 16.32 13.74
C GLN A 43 0.05 16.17 12.39
N SER A 44 0.18 17.15 11.50
CA SER A 44 -0.57 17.17 10.24
C SER A 44 0.12 16.38 9.13
N ALA A 45 -0.47 15.25 8.74
CA ALA A 45 -0.06 14.52 7.54
C ALA A 45 -0.53 15.18 6.21
N SER A 46 -1.38 16.20 6.28
CA SER A 46 -1.94 16.92 5.12
C SER A 46 -1.96 18.42 5.41
N TYR A 47 -1.72 19.23 4.39
CA TYR A 47 -1.62 20.69 4.56
C TYR A 47 -2.99 21.35 4.79
N VAL A 48 -3.21 21.93 5.98
CA VAL A 48 -4.39 22.75 6.30
C VAL A 48 -3.99 24.21 6.49
N PRO A 49 -4.53 25.19 5.75
CA PRO A 49 -4.13 26.58 5.92
C PRO A 49 -4.50 27.13 7.30
N MET A 50 -3.58 27.86 7.93
CA MET A 50 -3.74 28.46 9.26
C MET A 50 -3.51 29.97 9.18
N VAL A 51 -4.55 30.75 9.50
CA VAL A 51 -4.53 32.21 9.45
C VAL A 51 -4.65 32.78 10.87
N PHE A 52 -3.70 33.62 11.27
CA PHE A 52 -3.76 34.28 12.57
C PHE A 52 -4.67 35.51 12.55
N LEU A 53 -5.38 35.74 13.65
CA LEU A 53 -6.09 36.98 13.98
C LEU A 53 -5.32 37.64 15.12
N THR A 54 -4.69 38.79 14.88
CA THR A 54 -3.82 39.45 15.87
C THR A 54 -4.22 40.91 16.07
N GLY A 55 -4.16 41.40 17.32
CA GLY A 55 -4.27 42.83 17.61
C GLY A 55 -2.93 43.57 17.51
N LEU A 56 -1.82 42.85 17.33
CA LEU A 56 -0.47 43.38 17.35
C LEU A 56 0.00 43.71 15.93
N THR A 57 0.42 44.95 15.72
CA THR A 57 0.89 45.46 14.42
C THR A 57 2.41 45.43 14.27
N SER A 58 3.14 45.03 15.32
CA SER A 58 4.61 45.00 15.30
C SER A 58 5.12 43.98 14.28
N LYS A 59 6.23 44.31 13.62
CA LYS A 59 6.84 43.44 12.60
C LYS A 59 7.32 42.12 13.22
N GLU A 60 7.81 42.17 14.45
CA GLU A 60 8.37 41.04 15.18
C GLU A 60 7.31 39.96 15.42
N VAL A 61 6.08 40.35 15.77
CA VAL A 61 4.97 39.40 15.99
C VAL A 61 4.53 38.74 14.69
N ARG A 62 4.54 39.49 13.57
CA ARG A 62 4.20 38.94 12.25
C ARG A 62 5.22 37.89 11.80
N GLU A 63 6.50 38.16 11.99
CA GLU A 63 7.56 37.19 11.70
C GLU A 63 7.42 35.93 12.57
N GLN A 64 7.12 36.09 13.85
CA GLN A 64 6.87 34.96 14.75
C GLN A 64 5.69 34.08 14.29
N CYS A 65 4.60 34.69 13.80
CA CYS A 65 3.44 33.98 13.27
C CYS A 65 3.80 33.10 12.06
N ILE A 66 4.51 33.67 11.08
CA ILE A 66 4.94 32.94 9.88
C ILE A 66 5.93 31.83 10.26
N ASN A 67 6.91 32.12 11.12
CA ASN A 67 7.89 31.13 11.58
C ASN A 67 7.27 30.00 12.44
N ALA A 68 6.11 30.24 13.05
CA ALA A 68 5.34 29.20 13.73
C ALA A 68 4.57 28.29 12.76
N GLY A 69 4.51 28.64 11.47
CA GLY A 69 3.85 27.87 10.42
C GLY A 69 2.48 28.41 10.00
N ALA A 70 2.15 29.67 10.31
CA ALA A 70 0.97 30.31 9.75
C ALA A 70 1.17 30.69 8.28
N ASP A 71 0.12 30.55 7.49
CA ASP A 71 0.11 30.92 6.08
C ASP A 71 -0.23 32.40 5.88
N ASP A 72 -0.96 32.97 6.83
CA ASP A 72 -1.36 34.36 6.76
C ASP A 72 -1.74 34.94 8.13
N PHE A 73 -1.96 36.25 8.20
CA PHE A 73 -2.51 36.92 9.37
C PHE A 73 -3.43 38.09 8.99
N LEU A 74 -4.34 38.42 9.92
CA LEU A 74 -5.28 39.53 9.86
C LEU A 74 -5.17 40.37 11.13
N THR A 75 -5.20 41.69 10.98
CA THR A 75 -5.16 42.61 12.12
C THR A 75 -6.58 42.86 12.65
N LYS A 76 -6.76 42.90 13.97
CA LYS A 76 -8.03 43.24 14.62
C LYS A 76 -8.19 44.77 14.75
N PRO A 77 -9.41 45.33 14.62
CA PRO A 77 -10.65 44.65 14.25
C PRO A 77 -10.61 44.17 12.79
N VAL A 78 -11.10 42.97 12.54
CA VAL A 78 -11.00 42.32 11.23
C VAL A 78 -12.00 42.93 10.26
N ASP A 79 -11.52 43.45 9.13
CA ASP A 79 -12.37 43.88 8.03
C ASP A 79 -13.05 42.66 7.37
N PRO A 80 -14.39 42.60 7.29
CA PRO A 80 -15.10 41.48 6.68
C PRO A 80 -14.73 41.21 5.21
N LEU A 81 -14.42 42.26 4.44
CA LEU A 81 -13.98 42.14 3.06
C LEU A 81 -12.59 41.51 3.00
N GLU A 82 -11.65 41.96 3.83
CA GLU A 82 -10.30 41.43 3.89
C GLU A 82 -10.28 39.96 4.32
N LEU A 83 -11.05 39.63 5.36
CA LEU A 83 -11.24 38.25 5.81
C LEU A 83 -11.77 37.37 4.69
N ARG A 84 -12.83 37.81 3.99
CA ARG A 84 -13.44 37.04 2.91
C ARG A 84 -12.46 36.79 1.75
N VAL A 85 -11.66 37.79 1.37
CA VAL A 85 -10.65 37.65 0.31
C VAL A 85 -9.58 36.64 0.71
N ARG A 86 -9.02 36.75 1.92
CA ARG A 86 -7.99 35.84 2.42
C ARG A 86 -8.52 34.41 2.59
N LEU A 87 -9.70 34.24 3.19
CA LEU A 87 -10.34 32.93 3.32
C LEU A 87 -10.56 32.27 1.95
N LYS A 88 -11.04 33.02 0.96
CA LYS A 88 -11.25 32.48 -0.40
C LYS A 88 -9.94 32.02 -1.04
N ALA A 89 -8.85 32.78 -0.86
CA ALA A 89 -7.53 32.38 -1.34
C ALA A 89 -7.03 31.11 -0.64
N MET A 90 -7.10 31.07 0.69
CA MET A 90 -6.63 29.92 1.48
C MET A 90 -7.42 28.64 1.20
N LEU A 91 -8.75 28.73 1.12
CA LEU A 91 -9.60 27.59 0.77
C LEU A 91 -9.31 27.09 -0.66
N ARG A 92 -9.00 27.99 -1.60
CA ARG A 92 -8.57 27.59 -2.95
C ARG A 92 -7.24 26.85 -2.93
N ILE A 93 -6.26 27.32 -2.16
CA ILE A 93 -4.97 26.63 -2.00
C ILE A 93 -5.20 25.25 -1.39
N ARG A 94 -5.98 25.15 -0.30
CA ARG A 94 -6.33 23.87 0.33
C ARG A 94 -6.96 22.90 -0.65
N ALA A 95 -7.93 23.35 -1.46
CA ALA A 95 -8.58 22.50 -2.44
C ALA A 95 -7.60 21.97 -3.50
N LEU A 96 -6.69 22.82 -3.99
CA LEU A 96 -5.66 22.42 -4.96
C LEU A 96 -4.66 21.44 -4.35
N THR A 97 -4.17 21.70 -3.13
CA THR A 97 -3.23 20.81 -2.46
C THR A 97 -3.87 19.45 -2.17
N LYS A 98 -5.13 19.42 -1.71
CA LYS A 98 -5.88 18.17 -1.49
C LYS A 98 -6.05 17.38 -2.80
N ALA A 99 -6.41 18.07 -3.89
CA ALA A 99 -6.52 17.42 -5.20
C ALA A 99 -5.18 16.84 -5.68
N LEU A 100 -4.06 17.52 -5.42
CA LEU A 100 -2.73 17.03 -5.75
C LEU A 100 -2.34 15.82 -4.89
N GLU A 101 -2.60 15.87 -3.57
CA GLU A 101 -2.37 14.74 -2.66
C GLU A 101 -3.19 13.52 -3.08
N ASP A 102 -4.47 13.70 -3.40
CA ASP A 102 -5.35 12.62 -3.86
C ASP A 102 -4.90 12.05 -5.21
N LYS A 103 -4.50 12.91 -6.15
CA LYS A 103 -3.93 12.45 -7.43
C LYS A 103 -2.61 11.73 -7.25
N SER A 104 -1.75 12.18 -6.35
CA SER A 104 -0.50 11.48 -6.03
C SER A 104 -0.79 10.11 -5.46
N ARG A 105 -1.75 9.98 -4.54
CA ARG A 105 -2.18 8.67 -4.00
C ARG A 105 -2.77 7.77 -5.07
N GLU A 106 -3.57 8.32 -5.99
CA GLU A 106 -4.13 7.58 -7.11
C GLU A 106 -3.02 7.06 -8.04
N PHE A 107 -2.04 7.91 -8.39
CA PHE A 107 -0.88 7.52 -9.16
C PHE A 107 -0.03 6.47 -8.45
N GLU A 108 0.20 6.61 -7.16
CA GLU A 108 0.93 5.60 -6.37
C GLU A 108 0.19 4.27 -6.36
N ARG A 109 -1.13 4.25 -6.17
CA ARG A 109 -1.92 3.01 -6.22
C ARG A 109 -1.88 2.38 -7.60
N ALA A 110 -2.07 3.17 -8.66
CA ALA A 110 -1.99 2.71 -10.04
C ALA A 110 -0.58 2.19 -10.40
N ALA A 111 0.47 2.82 -9.85
CA ALA A 111 1.85 2.40 -10.06
C ALA A 111 2.26 1.17 -9.24
N ARG A 112 1.46 0.75 -8.25
CA ARG A 112 1.73 -0.38 -7.35
C ARG A 112 0.85 -1.61 -7.61
N THR A 113 -0.27 -1.43 -8.29
CA THR A 113 -1.25 -2.49 -8.52
C THR A 113 -1.20 -2.92 -9.99
N ASP A 114 -1.31 -4.21 -10.27
CA ASP A 114 -1.57 -4.69 -11.63
C ASP A 114 -3.03 -4.40 -12.00
N SER A 115 -3.24 -3.64 -13.08
CA SER A 115 -4.57 -3.12 -13.43
C SER A 115 -5.58 -4.21 -13.83
N LEU A 116 -5.11 -5.34 -14.35
CA LEU A 116 -5.95 -6.44 -14.80
C LEU A 116 -6.42 -7.31 -13.62
N THR A 117 -5.50 -7.62 -12.71
CA THR A 117 -5.71 -8.63 -11.66
C THR A 117 -6.03 -8.00 -10.30
N GLY A 118 -5.66 -6.74 -10.11
CA GLY A 118 -5.87 -5.97 -8.89
C GLY A 118 -5.04 -6.43 -7.69
N VAL A 119 -4.04 -7.29 -7.90
CA VAL A 119 -3.01 -7.62 -6.92
C VAL A 119 -1.80 -6.69 -7.08
N GLY A 120 -0.79 -6.78 -6.21
CA GLY A 120 0.45 -6.01 -6.37
C GLY A 120 1.12 -6.29 -7.72
N ASN A 121 1.86 -5.34 -8.25
CA ASN A 121 2.70 -5.60 -9.43
C ASN A 121 4.11 -6.05 -9.02
N ARG A 122 4.96 -6.35 -10.00
CA ARG A 122 6.36 -6.74 -9.79
C ARG A 122 7.13 -5.76 -8.90
N ARG A 123 6.90 -4.45 -9.04
CA ARG A 123 7.55 -3.44 -8.20
C ARG A 123 7.19 -3.61 -6.73
N VAL A 124 5.92 -3.88 -6.42
CA VAL A 124 5.49 -4.17 -5.04
C VAL A 124 6.16 -5.43 -4.51
N PHE A 125 6.27 -6.48 -5.32
CA PHE A 125 7.01 -7.67 -4.91
C PHE A 125 8.46 -7.32 -4.53
N ASP A 126 9.19 -6.64 -5.41
CA ASP A 126 10.61 -6.29 -5.22
C ASP A 126 10.84 -5.44 -3.97
N GLU A 127 9.96 -4.47 -3.71
CA GLU A 127 10.02 -3.62 -2.51
C GLU A 127 9.68 -4.41 -1.23
N ARG A 128 8.64 -5.26 -1.28
CA ARG A 128 8.09 -5.89 -0.07
C ARG A 128 8.89 -7.11 0.37
N ILE A 129 9.45 -7.90 -0.55
CA ILE A 129 10.22 -9.11 -0.19
C ILE A 129 11.43 -8.77 0.67
N MET A 130 12.13 -7.66 0.37
CA MET A 130 13.29 -7.20 1.15
C MET A 130 12.89 -6.81 2.58
N VAL A 131 11.75 -6.12 2.72
CA VAL A 131 11.23 -5.71 4.03
C VAL A 131 10.82 -6.92 4.85
N GLU A 132 10.08 -7.86 4.27
CA GLU A 132 9.58 -9.03 4.99
C GLU A 132 10.69 -10.03 5.32
N LEU A 133 11.72 -10.18 4.47
CA LEU A 133 12.92 -10.96 4.79
C LEU A 133 13.68 -10.40 6.00
N SER A 134 13.87 -9.08 6.03
CA SER A 134 14.53 -8.41 7.15
C SER A 134 13.73 -8.61 8.45
N ARG A 135 12.41 -8.49 8.39
CA ARG A 135 11.50 -8.74 9.53
C ARG A 135 11.56 -10.19 10.01
N ALA A 136 11.44 -11.15 9.10
CA ALA A 136 11.50 -12.57 9.38
C ALA A 136 12.83 -12.94 10.07
N THR A 137 13.94 -12.45 9.54
CA THR A 137 15.28 -12.66 10.11
C THR A 137 15.41 -12.05 11.50
N ARG A 138 14.96 -10.81 11.68
CA ARG A 138 15.06 -10.08 12.97
C ARG A 138 14.23 -10.75 14.06
N HIS A 139 13.03 -11.21 13.72
CA HIS A 139 12.08 -11.78 14.67
C HIS A 139 12.13 -13.30 14.75
N GLN A 140 13.01 -13.95 13.98
CA GLN A 140 13.10 -15.41 13.87
C GLN A 140 11.74 -16.06 13.58
N ARG A 141 10.98 -15.46 12.67
CA ARG A 141 9.67 -15.97 12.22
C ARG A 141 9.79 -16.53 10.81
N PRO A 142 9.08 -17.61 10.48
CA PRO A 142 9.15 -18.20 9.15
C PRO A 142 8.58 -17.25 8.10
N LEU A 143 9.13 -17.30 6.90
CA LEU A 143 8.63 -16.62 5.72
C LEU A 143 8.59 -17.62 4.58
N SER A 144 7.48 -17.66 3.84
CA SER A 144 7.39 -18.47 2.64
C SER A 144 7.14 -17.61 1.41
N LEU A 145 7.79 -17.96 0.31
CA LEU A 145 7.54 -17.45 -1.02
C LEU A 145 6.85 -18.54 -1.83
N LEU A 146 5.71 -18.20 -2.44
CA LEU A 146 5.00 -19.08 -3.36
C LEU A 146 5.05 -18.48 -4.75
N MET A 147 5.33 -19.30 -5.76
CA MET A 147 5.35 -18.90 -7.16
C MET A 147 4.35 -19.75 -7.95
N PHE A 148 3.38 -19.10 -8.57
CA PHE A 148 2.29 -19.69 -9.32
C PHE A 148 2.46 -19.37 -10.80
N ASP A 149 2.12 -20.33 -11.64
CA ASP A 149 2.08 -20.15 -13.10
C ASP A 149 0.87 -20.90 -13.67
N LEU A 150 0.08 -20.17 -14.45
CA LEU A 150 -1.13 -20.71 -15.07
C LEU A 150 -0.75 -21.73 -16.16
N ASP A 151 -1.18 -22.97 -15.97
CA ASP A 151 -0.80 -24.06 -16.84
C ASP A 151 -1.36 -23.85 -18.26
N HIS A 152 -0.51 -24.02 -19.27
CA HIS A 152 -0.91 -23.94 -20.68
C HIS A 152 -1.57 -22.61 -21.08
N PHE A 153 -1.30 -21.51 -20.37
CA PHE A 153 -1.92 -20.20 -20.61
C PHE A 153 -1.77 -19.71 -22.06
N LYS A 154 -0.58 -19.88 -22.66
CA LYS A 154 -0.37 -19.58 -24.08
C LYS A 154 -1.34 -20.33 -25.01
N ALA A 155 -1.60 -21.62 -24.76
CA ALA A 155 -2.53 -22.41 -25.56
C ALA A 155 -3.98 -21.90 -25.44
N VAL A 156 -4.35 -21.35 -24.28
CA VAL A 156 -5.65 -20.69 -24.10
C VAL A 156 -5.73 -19.42 -24.95
N ASN A 157 -4.71 -18.57 -24.92
CA ASN A 157 -4.65 -17.36 -25.74
C ASN A 157 -4.72 -17.69 -27.23
N ASP A 158 -3.96 -18.70 -27.67
CA ASP A 158 -3.92 -19.12 -29.08
C ASP A 158 -5.29 -19.67 -29.54
N ARG A 159 -6.04 -20.34 -28.66
CA ARG A 159 -7.32 -20.97 -29.00
C ARG A 159 -8.54 -20.06 -28.83
N PHE A 160 -8.55 -19.21 -27.80
CA PHE A 160 -9.72 -18.42 -27.39
C PHE A 160 -9.50 -16.90 -27.46
N GLY A 161 -8.29 -16.47 -27.82
CA GLY A 161 -7.88 -15.07 -27.90
C GLY A 161 -7.44 -14.48 -26.57
N HIS A 162 -6.72 -13.35 -26.64
CA HIS A 162 -6.13 -12.69 -25.46
C HIS A 162 -7.15 -12.25 -24.42
N MET A 163 -8.36 -11.84 -24.84
CA MET A 163 -9.42 -11.48 -23.89
C MET A 163 -9.80 -12.64 -22.96
N ALA A 164 -9.69 -13.88 -23.43
CA ALA A 164 -9.98 -15.07 -22.64
C ALA A 164 -8.85 -15.36 -21.63
N GLY A 165 -7.60 -15.13 -22.03
CA GLY A 165 -6.47 -15.14 -21.10
C GLY A 165 -6.59 -14.05 -20.04
N ASP A 166 -6.99 -12.85 -20.43
CA ASP A 166 -7.21 -11.73 -19.50
C ASP A 166 -8.27 -12.07 -18.44
N GLN A 167 -9.35 -12.75 -18.83
CA GLN A 167 -10.37 -13.25 -17.89
C GLN A 167 -9.79 -14.26 -16.89
N LEU A 168 -8.91 -15.17 -17.32
CA LEU A 168 -8.26 -16.13 -16.42
C LEU A 168 -7.32 -15.45 -15.44
N LEU A 169 -6.54 -14.46 -15.91
CA LEU A 169 -5.65 -13.68 -15.06
C LEU A 169 -6.45 -12.88 -14.02
N ALA A 170 -7.51 -12.19 -14.46
CA ALA A 170 -8.39 -11.43 -13.59
C ALA A 170 -9.06 -12.33 -12.53
N LEU A 171 -9.54 -13.51 -12.95
CA LEU A 171 -10.10 -14.52 -12.05
C LEU A 171 -9.07 -15.00 -11.04
N PHE A 172 -7.84 -15.29 -11.48
CA PHE A 172 -6.79 -15.74 -10.56
C PHE A 172 -6.44 -14.64 -9.54
N GLY A 173 -6.34 -13.39 -9.98
CA GLY A 173 -6.16 -12.23 -9.09
C GLY A 173 -7.29 -12.08 -8.06
N GLN A 174 -8.54 -12.34 -8.47
CA GLN A 174 -9.67 -12.39 -7.54
C GLN A 174 -9.54 -13.54 -6.52
N VAL A 175 -9.25 -14.76 -6.98
CA VAL A 175 -9.05 -15.92 -6.10
C VAL A 175 -7.96 -15.64 -5.06
N LEU A 176 -6.85 -15.01 -5.46
CA LEU A 176 -5.80 -14.62 -4.52
C LEU A 176 -6.32 -13.64 -3.46
N ARG A 177 -7.03 -12.59 -3.84
CA ARG A 177 -7.58 -11.61 -2.88
C ARG A 177 -8.59 -12.21 -1.90
N ASP A 178 -9.37 -13.18 -2.35
CA ASP A 178 -10.40 -13.82 -1.52
C ASP A 178 -9.83 -14.90 -0.59
N GLN A 179 -8.74 -15.56 -0.98
CA GLN A 179 -8.18 -16.71 -0.24
C GLN A 179 -7.02 -16.36 0.71
N LEU A 180 -6.43 -15.17 0.57
CA LEU A 180 -5.25 -14.75 1.31
C LEU A 180 -5.59 -13.88 2.53
N ARG A 181 -4.69 -13.88 3.51
CA ARG A 181 -4.78 -13.00 4.67
C ARG A 181 -4.37 -11.58 4.27
N VAL A 182 -4.78 -10.60 5.06
CA VAL A 182 -4.38 -9.19 4.89
C VAL A 182 -2.85 -8.99 4.96
N THR A 183 -2.16 -9.87 5.68
CA THR A 183 -0.69 -9.86 5.82
C THR A 183 0.04 -10.48 4.63
N ASP A 184 -0.64 -11.32 3.84
CA ASP A 184 -0.05 -11.95 2.66
C ASP A 184 0.00 -10.92 1.53
N ILE A 185 1.02 -11.02 0.68
CA ILE A 185 1.29 -10.02 -0.35
C ILE A 185 1.26 -10.72 -1.71
N PRO A 186 0.09 -10.83 -2.36
CA PRO A 186 -0.01 -11.34 -3.72
C PRO A 186 0.47 -10.28 -4.71
N CYS A 187 1.28 -10.73 -5.68
CA CYS A 187 1.77 -9.91 -6.78
C CYS A 187 1.70 -10.67 -8.10
N ARG A 188 1.40 -9.97 -9.20
CA ARG A 188 1.64 -10.47 -10.55
C ARG A 188 3.07 -10.11 -10.95
N TYR A 189 3.92 -11.12 -11.14
CA TYR A 189 5.36 -10.94 -11.34
C TYR A 189 5.70 -10.72 -12.82
N GLY A 190 4.99 -11.40 -13.71
CA GLY A 190 5.10 -11.26 -15.16
C GLY A 190 3.99 -12.06 -15.85
N GLY A 191 3.62 -11.72 -17.09
CA GLY A 191 2.70 -12.50 -17.93
C GLY A 191 1.61 -13.30 -17.19
N GLU A 192 1.84 -14.61 -17.04
CA GLU A 192 0.99 -15.60 -16.37
C GLU A 192 1.50 -16.06 -14.99
N GLU A 193 2.53 -15.41 -14.48
CA GLU A 193 3.25 -15.72 -13.25
C GLU A 193 2.83 -14.80 -12.10
N PHE A 194 2.55 -15.41 -10.95
CA PHE A 194 2.19 -14.70 -9.72
C PHE A 194 3.10 -15.15 -8.58
N MET A 195 3.42 -14.23 -7.70
CA MET A 195 4.20 -14.49 -6.49
C MET A 195 3.39 -14.08 -5.26
N ILE A 196 3.48 -14.88 -4.20
CA ILE A 196 2.89 -14.54 -2.90
C ILE A 196 3.99 -14.57 -1.86
N ILE A 197 4.17 -13.43 -1.19
CA ILE A 197 4.99 -13.35 0.01
C ILE A 197 4.05 -13.65 1.19
N ALA A 198 4.34 -14.71 1.94
CA ALA A 198 3.54 -15.15 3.10
C ALA A 198 4.38 -15.02 4.39
N PRO A 199 4.32 -13.87 5.07
CA PRO A 199 4.97 -13.69 6.37
C PRO A 199 4.42 -14.66 7.41
N GLU A 200 5.26 -15.01 8.37
CA GLU A 200 4.91 -15.87 9.52
C GLU A 200 4.26 -17.19 9.11
N THR A 201 4.72 -17.74 7.97
CA THR A 201 4.17 -18.95 7.35
C THR A 201 5.30 -19.92 7.03
N THR A 202 5.23 -21.13 7.60
CA THR A 202 6.17 -22.23 7.30
C THR A 202 5.92 -22.82 5.91
N ALA A 203 6.89 -23.55 5.36
CA ALA A 203 6.72 -24.18 4.05
C ALA A 203 5.51 -25.14 3.99
N ASP A 204 5.25 -25.88 5.07
CA ASP A 204 4.08 -26.76 5.18
C ASP A 204 2.76 -25.99 5.20
N GLN A 205 2.71 -24.88 5.93
CA GLN A 205 1.52 -24.01 5.94
C GLN A 205 1.31 -23.35 4.58
N ALA A 206 2.39 -22.92 3.92
CA ALA A 206 2.35 -22.40 2.57
C ALA A 206 1.85 -23.44 1.57
N LYS A 207 2.22 -24.71 1.73
CA LYS A 207 1.70 -25.82 0.90
C LYS A 207 0.19 -25.99 1.06
N VAL A 208 -0.34 -25.91 2.28
CA VAL A 208 -1.79 -25.96 2.53
C VAL A 208 -2.50 -24.77 1.86
N LEU A 209 -1.93 -23.56 1.99
CA LEU A 209 -2.45 -22.36 1.32
C LEU A 209 -2.44 -22.53 -0.21
N ALA A 210 -1.33 -22.99 -0.79
CA ALA A 210 -1.18 -23.21 -2.21
C ALA A 210 -2.20 -24.20 -2.76
N GLU A 211 -2.39 -25.35 -2.09
CA GLU A 211 -3.40 -26.34 -2.48
C GLU A 211 -4.82 -25.76 -2.42
N ARG A 212 -5.12 -24.93 -1.41
CA ARG A 212 -6.42 -24.24 -1.33
C ARG A 212 -6.63 -23.33 -2.54
N VAL A 213 -5.68 -22.44 -2.82
CA VAL A 213 -5.73 -21.52 -3.97
C VAL A 213 -5.86 -22.29 -5.29
N ARG A 214 -5.03 -23.32 -5.50
CA ARG A 214 -5.05 -24.17 -6.70
C ARG A 214 -6.42 -24.78 -6.95
N ARG A 215 -7.02 -25.39 -5.91
CA ARG A 215 -8.34 -26.04 -6.03
C ARG A 215 -9.47 -25.05 -6.27
N VAL A 216 -9.44 -23.89 -5.61
CA VAL A 216 -10.46 -22.84 -5.79
C VAL A 216 -10.37 -22.25 -7.21
N PHE A 217 -9.16 -21.99 -7.70
CA PHE A 217 -8.96 -21.52 -9.07
C PHE A 217 -9.45 -22.55 -10.09
N ALA A 218 -9.07 -23.82 -9.96
CA ALA A 218 -9.48 -24.86 -10.90
C ALA A 218 -11.00 -25.01 -11.00
N ARG A 219 -11.71 -24.92 -9.86
CA ARG A 219 -13.19 -24.93 -9.83
C ARG A 219 -13.78 -23.71 -10.51
N SER A 220 -13.29 -22.51 -10.15
CA SER A 220 -13.83 -21.25 -10.69
C SER A 220 -13.55 -21.11 -12.18
N ALA A 221 -12.38 -21.55 -12.64
CA ALA A 221 -12.00 -21.49 -14.06
C ALA A 221 -12.80 -22.48 -14.92
N ALA A 222 -13.25 -23.61 -14.36
CA ALA A 222 -14.09 -24.57 -15.07
C ALA A 222 -15.45 -23.99 -15.51
N GLU A 223 -15.91 -22.91 -14.87
CA GLU A 223 -17.15 -22.20 -15.24
C GLU A 223 -16.95 -21.21 -16.40
N LEU A 224 -15.70 -20.94 -16.79
CA LEU A 224 -15.39 -20.05 -17.92
C LEU A 224 -15.52 -20.77 -19.26
N LYS A 225 -15.71 -19.97 -20.32
CA LYS A 225 -15.79 -20.47 -21.71
C LYS A 225 -14.50 -21.15 -22.20
N THR A 226 -13.37 -20.85 -21.57
CA THR A 226 -12.07 -21.46 -21.85
C THR A 226 -11.98 -22.91 -21.39
N GLY A 227 -12.93 -23.37 -20.57
CA GLY A 227 -12.92 -24.69 -19.94
C GLY A 227 -11.99 -24.77 -18.73
N PRO A 228 -11.79 -25.97 -18.17
CA PRO A 228 -10.95 -26.18 -16.99
C PRO A 228 -9.54 -25.63 -17.18
N GLN A 229 -9.06 -24.86 -16.22
CA GLN A 229 -7.67 -24.37 -16.17
C GLN A 229 -7.06 -24.61 -14.81
N THR A 230 -5.76 -24.87 -14.80
CA THR A 230 -5.02 -25.23 -13.60
C THR A 230 -3.83 -24.31 -13.40
N VAL A 231 -3.20 -24.42 -12.24
CA VAL A 231 -2.02 -23.64 -11.87
C VAL A 231 -1.01 -24.57 -11.22
N SER A 232 0.24 -24.45 -11.62
CA SER A 232 1.36 -25.11 -10.96
C SER A 232 1.98 -24.17 -9.93
N VAL A 233 2.49 -24.71 -8.82
CA VAL A 233 3.03 -23.90 -7.71
C VAL A 233 4.37 -24.44 -7.24
N GLY A 234 5.35 -23.55 -7.12
CA GLY A 234 6.61 -23.78 -6.42
C GLY A 234 6.67 -22.99 -5.11
N ILE A 235 7.16 -23.60 -4.04
CA ILE A 235 7.24 -22.98 -2.71
C ILE A 235 8.69 -22.97 -2.23
N ALA A 236 9.13 -21.87 -1.64
CA ALA A 236 10.38 -21.77 -0.88
C ALA A 236 10.07 -21.22 0.51
N GLY A 237 10.39 -21.98 1.56
CA GLY A 237 10.27 -21.53 2.95
C GLY A 237 11.64 -21.26 3.54
N THR A 238 11.79 -20.16 4.29
CA THR A 238 13.05 -19.88 5.03
C THR A 238 13.37 -20.94 6.08
N ASP A 239 12.37 -21.70 6.51
CA ASP A 239 12.46 -22.84 7.42
C ASP A 239 12.97 -24.12 6.75
N MET A 240 13.00 -24.17 5.41
CA MET A 240 13.45 -25.33 4.62
C MET A 240 14.80 -25.11 3.94
N ILE A 241 15.39 -23.93 4.08
CA ILE A 241 16.66 -23.55 3.45
C ILE A 241 17.67 -23.28 4.56
N GLU A 242 18.84 -23.91 4.45
CA GLU A 242 19.90 -23.73 5.43
C GLU A 242 20.43 -22.28 5.46
N GLY A 243 20.75 -21.80 6.67
CA GLY A 243 21.30 -20.46 6.87
C GLY A 243 20.23 -19.36 6.86
N ARG A 244 20.62 -18.18 6.34
CA ARG A 244 19.74 -17.02 6.20
C ARG A 244 19.59 -16.72 4.72
N PRO A 245 18.61 -17.34 4.02
CA PRO A 245 18.45 -17.14 2.59
C PRO A 245 18.09 -15.69 2.30
N ASP A 246 18.71 -15.13 1.26
CA ASP A 246 18.33 -13.84 0.72
C ASP A 246 17.20 -13.98 -0.30
N ARG A 247 16.85 -12.86 -0.94
CA ARG A 247 15.81 -12.82 -1.98
C ARG A 247 16.13 -13.75 -3.15
N GLU A 248 17.38 -13.78 -3.60
CA GLU A 248 17.76 -14.54 -4.79
C GLU A 248 17.63 -16.04 -4.54
N VAL A 249 18.13 -16.51 -3.40
CA VAL A 249 18.00 -17.91 -2.99
C VAL A 249 16.54 -18.34 -2.87
N LEU A 250 15.66 -17.52 -2.27
CA LEU A 250 14.23 -17.82 -2.19
C LEU A 250 13.56 -17.92 -3.55
N VAL A 251 13.82 -16.96 -4.44
CA VAL A 251 13.22 -16.93 -5.79
C VAL A 251 13.69 -18.13 -6.60
N LEU A 252 14.98 -18.43 -6.61
CA LEU A 252 15.54 -19.58 -7.32
C LEU A 252 14.99 -20.91 -6.77
N THR A 253 14.84 -21.02 -5.45
CA THR A 253 14.29 -22.23 -4.82
C THR A 253 12.82 -22.45 -5.19
N ALA A 254 12.02 -21.37 -5.21
CA ALA A 254 10.62 -21.43 -5.60
C ALA A 254 10.47 -21.73 -7.10
N ASP A 255 11.30 -21.13 -7.95
CA ASP A 255 11.34 -21.39 -9.39
C ASP A 255 11.71 -22.85 -9.70
N ALA A 256 12.76 -23.38 -9.07
CA ALA A 256 13.14 -24.78 -9.24
C ALA A 256 12.02 -25.75 -8.80
N ALA A 257 11.28 -25.41 -7.74
CA ALA A 257 10.11 -26.16 -7.31
C ALA A 257 8.97 -26.08 -8.34
N LEU A 258 8.68 -24.90 -8.88
CA LEU A 258 7.67 -24.71 -9.92
C LEU A 258 8.04 -25.48 -11.21
N TYR A 259 9.31 -25.46 -11.59
CA TYR A 259 9.83 -26.23 -12.71
C TYR A 259 9.58 -27.74 -12.52
N ARG A 260 9.83 -28.28 -11.31
CA ARG A 260 9.48 -29.67 -10.97
C ARG A 260 7.98 -29.91 -11.05
N ALA A 261 7.15 -28.99 -10.59
CA ALA A 261 5.69 -29.11 -10.66
C ALA A 261 5.23 -29.24 -12.13
N LYS A 262 5.74 -28.39 -13.00
CA LYS A 262 5.48 -28.45 -14.45
C LYS A 262 6.00 -29.74 -15.08
N GLY A 263 7.22 -30.16 -14.74
CA GLY A 263 7.84 -31.39 -15.25
C GLY A 263 7.13 -32.68 -14.81
N ARG A 264 6.48 -32.68 -13.63
CA ARG A 264 5.73 -33.82 -13.10
C ARG A 264 4.28 -33.90 -13.57
N GLY A 265 3.89 -33.08 -14.54
CA GLY A 265 2.56 -33.12 -15.14
C GLY A 265 1.61 -32.02 -14.67
N ARG A 266 2.14 -30.91 -14.12
CA ARG A 266 1.36 -29.69 -13.78
C ARG A 266 0.28 -29.91 -12.73
N ASP A 267 -0.58 -28.90 -12.52
CA ASP A 267 -1.70 -28.89 -11.56
C ASP A 267 -1.33 -29.40 -10.15
N ARG A 268 -0.18 -28.94 -9.64
CA ARG A 268 0.35 -29.42 -8.36
C ARG A 268 1.23 -28.40 -7.66
N VAL A 269 1.46 -28.68 -6.38
CA VAL A 269 2.31 -27.91 -5.51
C VAL A 269 3.58 -28.71 -5.21
N GLU A 270 4.74 -28.11 -5.45
CA GLU A 270 6.05 -28.64 -5.07
C GLU A 270 6.73 -27.69 -4.08
N VAL A 271 7.41 -28.26 -3.09
CA VAL A 271 8.19 -27.49 -2.11
C VAL A 271 9.67 -27.65 -2.48
N GLY A 272 10.39 -26.53 -2.49
CA GLY A 272 11.84 -26.48 -2.58
C GLY A 272 12.47 -26.62 -1.21
N GLY A 273 13.51 -27.45 -1.14
CA GLY A 273 14.42 -27.49 0.00
C GLY A 273 15.76 -26.87 -0.38
N SER A 274 16.76 -27.02 0.48
CA SER A 274 18.16 -26.73 0.19
C SER A 274 18.53 -27.27 -1.19
N TRP A 275 19.02 -26.40 -2.07
CA TRP A 275 19.70 -26.82 -3.29
C TRP A 275 20.78 -27.83 -2.91
N PRO A 276 20.92 -28.98 -3.59
CA PRO A 276 22.10 -29.80 -3.33
C PRO A 276 23.31 -28.98 -3.74
N ALA A 277 24.14 -28.58 -2.78
CA ALA A 277 25.55 -28.41 -3.03
C ALA A 277 26.04 -29.79 -3.49
N ASP A 278 26.06 -30.01 -4.80
CA ASP A 278 26.99 -30.88 -5.54
C ASP A 278 26.46 -31.18 -6.95
N GLY A 279 27.27 -30.81 -7.95
CA GLY A 279 27.06 -31.01 -9.38
C GLY A 279 27.89 -30.05 -10.20
#